data_AF-A0A2E2MNY8-F1
#
_entry.id   AF-A0A2E2MNY8-F1
#
_cell.length_a   1.000
_cell.length_b   1.000
_cell.length_c   1.000
_cell.angle_alpha   90.00
_cell.angle_beta   90.00
_cell.angle_gamma   90.00
#
_symmetry.space_group_name_H-M   'P 1'
#
loop_
_entity.id
_entity.type
_entity.pdbx_description
1 polymer ?
#
loop_
_entity_poly.entity_id
_entity_poly.type
_entity_poly.pdbx_seq_one_letter_code
_entity_poly.pdbx_strand_id
1 'polypeptide(L)'
;MRRYLANASDAAVAQRFRDLLFNYHNVTAEGRLGIVNDRGERLKWLALLTHILQEFNMRGGIPEDATSRDDLPFITFPKVPKGFQILKGATLPDRTLIKLGKSEHMREMFFEGRIRISAASSYADPSLNHAINDDELSIFTLALRDETTVRILDKKTGKPGPIIPLLDDVMVTESVYDFYVYCMSDKYDYRLVDDFEASAMVVVHDCGTFSRKLSRAIREQLGDDYTYMWIPVYYVDPYNFDHTRLSGHFSKHFRFSYQHEHRFLMVPKDNRTEPLPPFFVNIGSLTDVATLYILE
;
A
#
# COMPACT_ATOMS: atom_id res chain seq x y z
N MET A 1 -16.30 23.73 -3.02
CA MET A 1 -15.76 22.39 -2.64
C MET A 1 -16.44 21.36 -3.51
N ARG A 2 -15.68 20.47 -4.15
CA ARG A 2 -16.20 19.41 -5.03
C ARG A 2 -16.93 18.37 -4.16
N ARG A 3 -18.23 18.14 -4.36
CA ARG A 3 -19.01 17.14 -3.59
C ARG A 3 -18.95 15.77 -4.28
N TYR A 4 -17.76 15.19 -4.33
CA TYR A 4 -17.50 13.94 -5.05
C TYR A 4 -18.04 12.66 -4.39
N LEU A 5 -18.69 12.77 -3.23
CA LEU A 5 -19.33 11.65 -2.53
C LEU A 5 -20.85 11.68 -2.62
N ALA A 6 -21.43 12.59 -3.41
CA ALA A 6 -22.88 12.81 -3.45
C ALA A 6 -23.67 11.54 -3.82
N ASN A 7 -23.14 10.75 -4.75
CA ASN A 7 -23.77 9.52 -5.24
C ASN A 7 -23.27 8.25 -4.54
N ALA A 8 -22.26 8.36 -3.65
CA ALA A 8 -21.77 7.22 -2.90
C ALA A 8 -22.86 6.65 -1.98
N SER A 9 -22.90 5.32 -1.81
CA SER A 9 -23.78 4.69 -0.82
C SER A 9 -23.33 5.03 0.60
N ASP A 10 -24.25 4.99 1.58
CA ASP A 10 -23.89 5.23 2.99
C ASP A 10 -22.83 4.25 3.49
N ALA A 11 -22.89 2.99 3.05
CA ALA A 11 -21.90 1.98 3.35
C ALA A 11 -20.51 2.34 2.78
N ALA A 12 -20.43 2.87 1.56
CA ALA A 12 -19.18 3.30 0.96
C ALA A 12 -18.60 4.54 1.65
N VAL A 13 -19.45 5.49 2.05
CA VAL A 13 -19.03 6.66 2.86
C VAL A 13 -18.51 6.20 4.22
N ALA A 14 -19.21 5.29 4.90
CA ALA A 14 -18.75 4.72 6.18
C ALA A 14 -17.42 3.97 6.03
N GLN A 15 -17.25 3.14 4.99
CA GLN A 15 -15.97 2.45 4.75
C GLN A 15 -14.83 3.42 4.51
N ARG A 16 -15.04 4.45 3.69
CA ARG A 16 -14.03 5.49 3.45
C ARG A 16 -13.69 6.25 4.73
N PHE A 17 -14.65 6.44 5.64
CA PHE A 17 -14.40 7.07 6.93
C PHE A 17 -13.47 6.23 7.80
N ARG A 18 -13.72 4.92 7.89
CA ARG A 18 -12.85 3.96 8.58
C ARG A 18 -11.42 3.97 8.03
N ASP A 19 -11.28 3.87 6.71
CA ASP A 19 -9.96 3.88 6.05
C ASP A 19 -9.21 5.19 6.31
N LEU A 20 -9.91 6.34 6.33
CA LEU A 20 -9.31 7.64 6.65
C LEU A 20 -8.89 7.74 8.12
N LEU A 21 -9.72 7.27 9.06
CA LEU A 21 -9.39 7.24 10.48
C LEU A 21 -8.16 6.36 10.74
N PHE A 22 -8.10 5.19 10.10
CA PHE A 22 -6.99 4.26 10.24
C PHE A 22 -5.66 4.82 9.77
N ASN A 23 -5.66 5.60 8.67
CA ASN A 23 -4.45 6.25 8.15
C ASN A 23 -4.11 7.58 8.85
N TYR A 24 -5.10 8.26 9.45
CA TYR A 24 -4.86 9.49 10.21
C TYR A 24 -4.15 9.22 11.54
N HIS A 25 -4.46 8.07 12.15
CA HIS A 25 -3.92 7.70 13.45
C HIS A 25 -2.72 6.75 13.34
N ASN A 26 -1.87 6.81 14.37
CA ASN A 26 -0.77 5.89 14.59
C ASN A 26 -0.73 5.40 16.03
N VAL A 27 0.31 4.64 16.38
CA VAL A 27 0.55 4.18 17.75
C VAL A 27 1.79 4.90 18.31
N THR A 28 1.67 5.51 19.49
CA THR A 28 2.80 6.20 20.15
C THR A 28 3.75 5.21 20.82
N ALA A 29 4.92 5.67 21.27
CA ALA A 29 5.89 4.85 22.01
C ALA A 29 5.31 4.26 23.31
N GLU A 30 4.35 4.94 23.92
CA GLU A 30 3.62 4.50 25.11
C GLU A 30 2.46 3.55 24.78
N GLY A 31 2.25 3.24 23.51
CA GLY A 31 1.18 2.36 23.04
C GLY A 31 -0.19 3.03 22.97
N ARG A 32 -0.25 4.36 22.96
CA ARG A 32 -1.50 5.14 22.87
C ARG A 32 -1.87 5.41 21.42
N LEU A 33 -3.12 5.79 21.19
CA LEU A 33 -3.54 6.35 19.91
C LEU A 33 -2.87 7.71 19.71
N GLY A 34 -2.13 7.85 18.63
CA GLY A 34 -1.54 9.09 18.18
C GLY A 34 -2.09 9.54 16.83
N ILE A 35 -1.56 10.64 16.32
CA ILE A 35 -1.85 11.15 14.98
C ILE A 35 -0.55 11.05 14.18
N VAL A 36 -0.67 10.81 12.88
CA VAL A 36 0.46 10.82 11.94
C VAL A 36 1.37 12.04 12.17
N ASN A 37 2.67 11.73 12.33
CA ASN A 37 3.71 12.71 12.67
C ASN A 37 4.05 13.61 11.48
N ASP A 38 4.06 13.05 10.27
CA ASP A 38 4.32 13.78 9.03
C ASP A 38 3.27 14.88 8.81
N ARG A 39 3.73 16.13 8.69
CA ARG A 39 2.84 17.28 8.56
C ARG A 39 2.04 17.24 7.25
N GLY A 40 2.66 16.82 6.15
CA GLY A 40 2.02 16.79 4.84
C GLY A 40 0.89 15.75 4.81
N GLU A 41 1.17 14.56 5.30
CA GLU A 41 0.19 13.48 5.42
C GLU A 41 -0.93 13.85 6.40
N ARG A 42 -0.60 14.41 7.57
CA ARG A 42 -1.61 14.88 8.53
C ARG A 42 -2.56 15.89 7.91
N LEU A 43 -2.05 16.87 7.15
CA LEU A 43 -2.88 17.85 6.48
C LEU A 43 -3.73 17.23 5.35
N LYS A 44 -3.16 16.29 4.59
CA LYS A 44 -3.88 15.53 3.56
C LYS A 44 -5.07 14.78 4.17
N TRP A 45 -4.83 13.99 5.21
CA TRP A 45 -5.87 13.17 5.86
C TRP A 45 -6.92 14.03 6.56
N LEU A 46 -6.51 15.11 7.23
CA LEU A 46 -7.44 16.04 7.87
C LEU A 46 -8.38 16.71 6.85
N ALA A 47 -7.88 17.06 5.67
CA ALA A 47 -8.72 17.57 4.60
C ALA A 47 -9.77 16.53 4.17
N LEU A 48 -9.35 15.29 3.89
CA LEU A 48 -10.28 14.24 3.47
C LEU A 48 -11.29 13.85 4.57
N LEU A 49 -10.88 13.87 5.84
CA LEU A 49 -11.78 13.71 6.99
C LEU A 49 -12.78 14.88 7.09
N THR A 50 -12.36 16.11 6.82
CA THR A 50 -13.29 17.25 6.77
C THR A 50 -14.33 17.06 5.67
N HIS A 51 -13.92 16.56 4.50
CA HIS A 51 -14.85 16.29 3.40
C HIS A 51 -15.89 15.23 3.79
N ILE A 52 -15.48 14.17 4.49
CA ILE A 52 -16.40 13.09 4.85
C ILE A 52 -17.36 13.47 5.99
N LEU A 53 -16.90 14.26 6.96
CA LEU A 53 -17.77 14.80 8.01
C LEU A 53 -18.82 15.75 7.44
N GLN A 54 -18.47 16.54 6.43
CA GLN A 54 -19.44 17.38 5.73
C GLN A 54 -20.46 16.54 4.94
N GLU A 55 -20.02 15.48 4.27
CA GLU A 55 -20.94 14.57 3.59
C GLU A 55 -21.91 13.90 4.58
N PHE A 56 -21.42 13.42 5.73
CA PHE A 56 -22.29 12.91 6.80
C PHE A 56 -23.31 13.95 7.27
N ASN A 57 -22.89 15.21 7.50
CA ASN A 57 -23.82 16.27 7.90
C ASN A 57 -24.91 16.51 6.85
N MET A 58 -24.60 16.42 5.55
CA MET A 58 -25.59 16.52 4.48
C MET A 58 -26.56 15.32 4.44
N ARG A 59 -26.13 14.17 4.98
CA ARG A 59 -26.92 12.92 5.08
C ARG A 59 -27.68 12.77 6.40
N GLY A 60 -27.67 13.81 7.25
CA GLY A 60 -28.39 13.82 8.53
C GLY A 60 -27.54 13.48 9.76
N GLY A 61 -26.22 13.39 9.61
CA GLY A 61 -25.28 13.16 10.71
C GLY A 61 -24.37 11.95 10.48
N ILE A 62 -23.52 11.67 11.47
CA ILE A 62 -22.66 10.48 11.47
C ILE A 62 -23.49 9.31 12.03
N PRO A 63 -23.67 8.21 11.28
CA PRO A 63 -24.32 7.01 11.79
C PRO A 63 -23.60 6.46 13.05
N GLU A 64 -24.35 5.91 14.00
CA GLU A 64 -23.78 5.35 15.24
C GLU A 64 -22.80 4.20 14.97
N ASP A 65 -23.04 3.44 13.90
CA ASP A 65 -22.25 2.29 13.46
C ASP A 65 -21.23 2.65 12.36
N ALA A 66 -21.00 3.94 12.08
CA ALA A 66 -20.08 4.37 11.03
C ALA A 66 -18.63 3.92 11.30
N THR A 67 -18.25 3.78 12.57
CA THR A 67 -16.92 3.35 13.00
C THR A 67 -16.96 2.62 14.35
N SER A 68 -15.95 1.80 14.59
CA SER A 68 -15.70 1.03 15.79
C SER A 68 -14.23 1.15 16.21
N ARG A 69 -13.88 0.55 17.35
CA ARG A 69 -12.48 0.47 17.81
C ARG A 69 -11.58 -0.29 16.83
N ASP A 70 -12.14 -1.26 16.10
CA ASP A 70 -11.38 -2.12 15.19
C ASP A 70 -10.97 -1.37 13.90
N ASP A 71 -11.52 -0.18 13.67
CA ASP A 71 -11.16 0.71 12.56
C ASP A 71 -9.99 1.65 12.89
N LEU A 72 -9.41 1.49 14.07
CA LEU A 72 -8.24 2.24 14.55
C LEU A 72 -7.02 1.31 14.62
N PRO A 73 -5.80 1.85 14.57
CA PRO A 73 -4.60 1.08 14.85
C PRO A 73 -4.71 0.33 16.19
N PHE A 74 -4.10 -0.85 16.30
CA PHE A 74 -4.10 -1.62 17.53
C PHE A 74 -3.35 -0.88 18.67
N ILE A 75 -4.09 -0.46 19.69
CA ILE A 75 -3.58 0.28 20.85
C ILE A 75 -3.18 -0.71 21.95
N THR A 76 -1.93 -0.66 22.42
CA THR A 76 -1.39 -1.56 23.44
C THR A 76 -1.36 -0.97 24.86
N PHE A 77 -1.65 0.33 25.03
CA PHE A 77 -1.60 1.02 26.33
C PHE A 77 -2.38 0.26 27.42
N PRO A 78 -1.81 0.07 28.63
CA PRO A 78 -0.58 0.67 29.16
C PRO A 78 0.72 -0.06 28.79
N LYS A 79 0.67 -1.09 27.94
CA LYS A 79 1.88 -1.79 27.48
C LYS A 79 2.51 -1.05 26.31
N VAL A 80 3.84 -1.04 26.30
CA VAL A 80 4.65 -0.54 25.19
C VAL A 80 4.40 -1.43 23.95
N PRO A 81 4.22 -0.88 22.74
CA PRO A 81 3.93 -1.65 21.54
C PRO A 81 5.17 -2.43 21.07
N LYS A 82 4.97 -3.57 20.38
CA LYS A 82 6.10 -4.39 19.92
C LYS A 82 7.02 -3.62 18.98
N GLY A 83 6.47 -2.74 18.15
CA GLY A 83 7.26 -1.89 17.27
C GLY A 83 8.15 -0.86 17.98
N PHE A 84 7.83 -0.48 19.21
CA PHE A 84 8.78 0.28 20.02
C PHE A 84 9.82 -0.64 20.67
N GLN A 85 9.38 -1.78 21.20
CA GLN A 85 10.27 -2.74 21.89
C GLN A 85 11.36 -3.28 20.96
N ILE A 86 11.02 -3.61 19.71
CA ILE A 86 11.95 -4.20 18.73
C ILE A 86 13.15 -3.30 18.44
N LEU A 87 13.01 -1.98 18.59
CA LEU A 87 14.10 -1.01 18.36
C LEU A 87 15.16 -1.05 19.45
N LYS A 88 14.86 -1.56 20.65
CA LYS A 88 15.79 -1.61 21.79
C LYS A 88 16.48 -0.26 22.07
N GLY A 89 15.73 0.84 21.94
CA GLY A 89 16.21 2.21 22.13
C GLY A 89 16.94 2.82 20.93
N ALA A 90 17.07 2.11 19.82
CA ALA A 90 17.64 2.65 18.59
C ALA A 90 16.71 3.68 17.94
N THR A 91 17.33 4.70 17.32
CA THR A 91 16.65 5.61 16.40
C THR A 91 16.99 5.19 14.98
N LEU A 92 15.98 5.06 14.12
CA LEU A 92 16.21 4.70 12.72
C LEU A 92 16.67 5.94 11.93
N PRO A 93 17.60 5.79 10.96
CA PRO A 93 17.96 6.87 10.05
C PRO A 93 16.75 7.35 9.22
N ASP A 94 16.77 8.61 8.78
CA ASP A 94 15.66 9.20 8.00
C ASP A 94 15.45 8.53 6.63
N ARG A 95 16.50 7.94 6.05
CA ARG A 95 16.46 7.26 4.75
C ARG A 95 16.80 5.80 4.92
N THR A 96 15.76 4.97 5.02
CA THR A 96 15.91 3.52 5.16
C THR A 96 14.86 2.79 4.35
N LEU A 97 15.14 1.52 4.03
CA LEU A 97 14.12 0.57 3.63
C LEU A 97 13.99 -0.50 4.70
N ILE A 98 12.77 -0.84 5.07
CA ILE A 98 12.47 -1.72 6.19
C ILE A 98 11.71 -2.93 5.66
N LYS A 99 12.25 -4.11 5.89
CA LYS A 99 11.53 -5.37 5.66
C LYS A 99 11.11 -5.94 7.01
N LEU A 100 9.83 -6.18 7.19
CA LEU A 100 9.28 -6.87 8.35
C LEU A 100 8.93 -8.31 7.99
N GLY A 101 9.00 -9.20 8.98
CA GLY A 101 8.54 -10.57 8.83
C GLY A 101 8.90 -11.47 10.01
N LYS A 102 8.83 -12.77 9.79
CA LYS A 102 9.25 -13.76 10.79
C LYS A 102 10.77 -13.78 10.96
N SER A 103 11.22 -13.98 12.19
CA SER A 103 12.64 -14.00 12.57
C SER A 103 13.51 -14.91 11.72
N GLU A 104 13.04 -16.11 11.39
CA GLU A 104 13.77 -17.06 10.54
C GLU A 104 14.05 -16.48 9.15
N HIS A 105 13.05 -15.88 8.51
CA HIS A 105 13.19 -15.31 7.18
C HIS A 105 14.03 -14.04 7.18
N MET A 106 13.90 -13.20 8.22
CA MET A 106 14.70 -11.98 8.35
C MET A 106 16.17 -12.30 8.65
N ARG A 107 16.45 -13.38 9.39
CA ARG A 107 17.81 -13.87 9.61
C ARG A 107 18.44 -14.40 8.32
N GLU A 108 17.72 -15.21 7.54
CA GLU A 108 18.20 -15.68 6.22
C GLU A 108 18.48 -14.50 5.27
N MET A 109 17.57 -13.53 5.20
CA MET A 109 17.78 -12.31 4.43
C MET A 109 19.02 -11.55 4.89
N PHE A 110 19.20 -11.37 6.21
CA PHE A 110 20.26 -10.54 6.75
C PHE A 110 21.65 -11.19 6.67
N PHE A 111 21.78 -12.44 7.13
CA PHE A 111 23.07 -13.11 7.22
C PHE A 111 23.52 -13.69 5.88
N GLU A 112 22.59 -14.26 5.11
CA GLU A 112 22.90 -14.99 3.88
C GLU A 112 22.57 -14.21 2.61
N GLY A 113 21.78 -13.13 2.72
CA GLY A 113 21.28 -12.41 1.54
C GLY A 113 20.21 -13.18 0.79
N ARG A 114 19.58 -14.19 1.40
CA ARG A 114 18.59 -15.04 0.74
C ARG A 114 17.22 -14.35 0.77
N ILE A 115 16.73 -13.95 -0.40
CA ILE A 115 15.49 -13.18 -0.53
C ILE A 115 14.50 -13.94 -1.41
N ARG A 116 13.29 -14.13 -0.90
CA ARG A 116 12.16 -14.67 -1.66
C ARG A 116 11.50 -13.56 -2.47
N ILE A 117 11.33 -13.82 -3.76
CA ILE A 117 10.57 -13.02 -4.70
C ILE A 117 9.26 -13.75 -4.99
N SER A 118 8.14 -13.01 -4.95
CA SER A 118 6.80 -13.58 -5.07
C SER A 118 6.00 -12.87 -6.15
N ALA A 119 5.04 -13.59 -6.73
CA ALA A 119 4.09 -13.02 -7.66
C ALA A 119 3.13 -12.07 -6.95
N ALA A 120 2.67 -11.02 -7.63
CA ALA A 120 1.66 -10.09 -7.13
C ALA A 120 0.35 -10.83 -6.82
N SER A 121 -0.03 -11.81 -7.65
CA SER A 121 -1.19 -12.68 -7.42
C SER A 121 -1.19 -13.40 -6.06
N SER A 122 -0.01 -13.67 -5.48
CA SER A 122 0.09 -14.40 -4.21
C SER A 122 -0.41 -13.62 -2.99
N TYR A 123 -0.58 -12.30 -3.11
CA TYR A 123 -1.09 -11.44 -2.03
C TYR A 123 -2.61 -11.46 -1.91
N ALA A 124 -3.32 -12.04 -2.89
CA ALA A 124 -4.77 -12.23 -2.83
C ALA A 124 -5.19 -13.46 -1.99
N ASP A 125 -4.25 -14.18 -1.37
CA ASP A 125 -4.54 -15.35 -0.56
C ASP A 125 -5.35 -14.96 0.70
N PRO A 126 -6.56 -15.53 0.89
CA PRO A 126 -7.46 -15.16 2.00
C PRO A 126 -6.96 -15.60 3.38
N SER A 127 -5.92 -16.43 3.45
CA SER A 127 -5.25 -16.79 4.71
C SER A 127 -4.27 -15.72 5.21
N LEU A 128 -3.94 -14.74 4.37
CA LEU A 128 -3.09 -13.62 4.73
C LEU A 128 -3.84 -12.65 5.64
N ASN A 129 -3.11 -12.02 6.56
CA ASN A 129 -3.70 -11.02 7.45
C ASN A 129 -4.11 -9.75 6.68
N HIS A 130 -4.92 -8.90 7.32
CA HIS A 130 -5.46 -7.69 6.71
C HIS A 130 -4.41 -6.69 6.21
N ALA A 131 -3.18 -6.70 6.73
CA ALA A 131 -2.11 -5.82 6.28
C ALA A 131 -1.41 -6.33 5.01
N ILE A 132 -1.54 -7.63 4.70
CA ILE A 132 -0.88 -8.28 3.56
C ILE A 132 -1.89 -8.64 2.47
N ASN A 133 -3.12 -9.04 2.82
CA ASN A 133 -4.14 -9.45 1.87
C ASN A 133 -4.58 -8.27 1.00
N ASP A 134 -4.21 -8.32 -0.28
CA ASP A 134 -4.55 -7.30 -1.27
C ASP A 134 -4.66 -7.89 -2.68
N ASP A 135 -5.55 -7.32 -3.49
CA ASP A 135 -5.62 -7.63 -4.92
C ASP A 135 -4.62 -6.75 -5.67
N GLU A 136 -3.36 -7.18 -5.69
CA GLU A 136 -2.26 -6.46 -6.34
C GLU A 136 -2.36 -6.41 -7.87
N LEU A 137 -3.33 -7.12 -8.47
CA LEU A 137 -3.50 -7.18 -9.92
C LEU A 137 -4.62 -6.26 -10.43
N SER A 138 -5.39 -5.66 -9.53
CA SER A 138 -6.45 -4.74 -9.92
C SER A 138 -6.56 -3.54 -8.98
N ILE A 139 -6.81 -2.38 -9.58
CA ILE A 139 -7.17 -1.18 -8.85
C ILE A 139 -8.44 -0.61 -9.45
N PHE A 140 -9.38 -0.23 -8.60
CA PHE A 140 -10.60 0.43 -9.04
C PHE A 140 -10.60 1.91 -8.64
N THR A 141 -11.25 2.69 -9.48
CA THR A 141 -11.53 4.12 -9.28
C THR A 141 -12.95 4.42 -9.68
N LEU A 142 -13.44 5.61 -9.34
CA LEU A 142 -14.79 6.04 -9.67
C LEU A 142 -14.75 7.22 -10.64
N ALA A 143 -15.32 6.98 -11.82
CA ALA A 143 -15.67 8.03 -12.77
C ALA A 143 -17.00 8.64 -12.33
N LEU A 144 -16.92 9.81 -11.68
CA LEU A 144 -18.07 10.45 -11.06
C LEU A 144 -19.08 10.91 -12.12
N ARG A 145 -20.36 10.66 -11.86
CA ARG A 145 -21.49 10.98 -12.74
C ARG A 145 -21.48 12.43 -13.20
N ASP A 146 -21.27 13.35 -12.26
CA ASP A 146 -21.39 14.79 -12.50
C ASP A 146 -20.16 15.38 -13.22
N GLU A 147 -19.13 14.56 -13.45
CA GLU A 147 -17.84 15.01 -14.00
C GLU A 147 -17.37 14.16 -15.19
N THR A 148 -18.11 13.11 -15.53
CA THR A 148 -17.74 12.16 -16.59
C THR A 148 -18.78 12.19 -17.69
N THR A 149 -18.31 12.29 -18.94
CA THR A 149 -19.15 12.11 -20.12
C THR A 149 -18.75 10.84 -20.84
N VAL A 150 -19.71 9.96 -21.13
CA VAL A 150 -19.49 8.76 -21.94
C VAL A 150 -19.97 9.00 -23.36
N ARG A 151 -19.21 8.52 -24.35
CA ARG A 151 -19.58 8.54 -25.76
C ARG A 151 -19.19 7.22 -26.40
N ILE A 152 -20.04 6.72 -27.29
CA ILE A 152 -19.71 5.55 -28.12
C ILE A 152 -19.00 6.05 -29.37
N LEU A 153 -17.83 5.49 -29.68
CA LEU A 153 -17.15 5.73 -30.94
C LEU A 153 -17.86 4.99 -32.07
N ASP A 154 -18.19 5.70 -33.13
CA ASP A 154 -18.64 5.08 -34.38
C ASP A 154 -17.47 4.30 -34.98
N LYS A 155 -17.60 2.97 -35.06
CA LYS A 155 -16.54 2.08 -35.56
C LYS A 155 -16.20 2.31 -37.04
N LYS A 156 -17.10 2.90 -37.83
CA LYS A 156 -16.86 3.17 -39.26
C LYS A 156 -16.19 4.51 -39.48
N THR A 157 -16.60 5.54 -38.74
CA THR A 157 -16.11 6.92 -38.95
C THR A 157 -15.04 7.35 -37.96
N GLY A 158 -14.85 6.60 -36.86
CA GLY A 158 -13.95 6.95 -35.77
C GLY A 158 -14.40 8.17 -34.95
N LYS A 159 -15.57 8.75 -35.26
CA LYS A 159 -16.05 9.96 -34.61
C LYS A 159 -16.82 9.62 -33.32
N PRO A 160 -16.71 10.45 -32.28
CA PRO A 160 -17.49 10.27 -31.07
C PRO A 160 -18.97 10.54 -31.35
N GLY A 161 -19.83 9.60 -30.94
CA GLY A 161 -21.27 9.74 -30.97
C GLY A 161 -21.83 10.74 -29.95
N PRO A 162 -23.17 10.75 -29.76
CA PRO A 162 -23.81 11.60 -28.77
C PRO A 162 -23.34 11.28 -27.34
N ILE A 163 -23.46 12.26 -26.45
CA ILE A 163 -23.20 12.07 -25.02
C ILE A 163 -24.26 11.13 -24.45
N ILE A 164 -23.80 10.14 -23.71
CA ILE A 164 -24.64 9.24 -22.92
C ILE A 164 -24.61 9.75 -21.47
N PRO A 165 -25.75 10.18 -20.91
CA PRO A 165 -25.81 10.60 -19.52
C PRO A 165 -25.60 9.39 -18.61
N LEU A 166 -24.77 9.56 -17.59
CA LEU A 166 -24.59 8.56 -16.55
C LEU A 166 -25.76 8.60 -15.56
N LEU A 167 -26.26 7.42 -15.19
CA LEU A 167 -27.29 7.28 -14.15
C LEU A 167 -26.67 7.37 -12.75
N ASP A 168 -25.44 6.89 -12.61
CA ASP A 168 -24.68 6.82 -11.37
C ASP A 168 -23.17 6.92 -11.67
N ASP A 169 -22.34 7.00 -10.63
CA ASP A 169 -20.89 6.90 -10.74
C ASP A 169 -20.50 5.55 -11.34
N VAL A 170 -19.47 5.54 -12.20
CA VAL A 170 -19.01 4.33 -12.89
C VAL A 170 -17.71 3.85 -12.26
N MET A 171 -17.71 2.60 -11.78
CA MET A 171 -16.49 1.94 -11.36
C MET A 171 -15.63 1.59 -12.58
N VAL A 172 -14.39 2.09 -12.58
CA VAL A 172 -13.39 1.79 -13.59
C VAL A 172 -12.29 0.97 -12.94
N THR A 173 -12.15 -0.28 -13.38
CA THR A 173 -11.10 -1.18 -12.92
C THR A 173 -9.98 -1.23 -13.95
N GLU A 174 -8.76 -0.96 -13.50
CA GLU A 174 -7.54 -1.26 -14.25
C GLU A 174 -6.99 -2.58 -13.74
N SER A 175 -6.83 -3.55 -14.65
CA SER A 175 -6.25 -4.86 -14.34
C SER A 175 -4.94 -5.03 -15.10
N VAL A 176 -3.96 -5.66 -14.46
CA VAL A 176 -2.66 -5.96 -15.05
C VAL A 176 -2.40 -7.46 -15.07
N TYR A 177 -1.51 -7.88 -15.97
CA TYR A 177 -0.98 -9.24 -15.93
C TYR A 177 -0.12 -9.43 -14.68
N ASP A 178 0.04 -10.69 -14.25
CA ASP A 178 0.83 -11.00 -13.08
C ASP A 178 2.30 -10.58 -13.26
N PHE A 179 2.91 -10.15 -12.17
CA PHE A 179 4.28 -9.67 -12.14
C PHE A 179 4.94 -10.06 -10.82
N TYR A 180 6.26 -10.09 -10.78
CA TYR A 180 6.96 -10.29 -9.52
C TYR A 180 7.12 -8.97 -8.78
N VAL A 181 6.96 -9.03 -7.46
CA VAL A 181 7.09 -7.88 -6.57
C VAL A 181 7.88 -8.23 -5.32
N TYR A 182 8.76 -7.31 -4.93
CA TYR A 182 9.40 -7.31 -3.62
C TYR A 182 9.16 -5.96 -2.93
N CYS A 183 8.44 -6.00 -1.81
CA CYS A 183 8.01 -4.80 -1.09
C CYS A 183 8.82 -4.59 0.19
N MET A 184 9.11 -3.32 0.49
CA MET A 184 9.67 -2.82 1.75
C MET A 184 8.94 -1.54 2.14
N SER A 185 8.99 -1.14 3.41
CA SER A 185 8.49 0.17 3.86
C SER A 185 9.63 1.20 3.86
N ASP A 186 9.38 2.42 3.40
CA ASP A 186 10.37 3.52 3.44
C ASP A 186 10.23 4.42 4.68
N LYS A 187 9.15 4.25 5.46
CA LYS A 187 8.95 4.84 6.78
C LYS A 187 8.58 3.78 7.81
N TYR A 188 8.94 4.05 9.06
CA TYR A 188 8.60 3.18 10.19
C TYR A 188 7.51 3.76 11.06
N ASP A 189 6.52 2.94 11.40
CA ASP A 189 5.56 3.21 12.46
C ASP A 189 5.52 2.01 13.42
N TYR A 190 5.36 2.26 14.72
CA TYR A 190 5.36 1.20 15.72
C TYR A 190 4.24 0.18 15.52
N ARG A 191 3.14 0.59 14.88
CA ARG A 191 2.05 -0.32 14.53
C ARG A 191 2.45 -1.42 13.55
N LEU A 192 3.45 -1.18 12.69
CA LEU A 192 3.78 -2.10 11.58
C LEU A 192 4.18 -3.49 12.08
N VAL A 193 4.83 -3.59 13.25
CA VAL A 193 5.21 -4.90 13.79
C VAL A 193 4.00 -5.74 14.16
N ASP A 194 2.97 -5.14 14.77
CA ASP A 194 1.74 -5.84 15.11
C ASP A 194 0.86 -6.08 13.87
N ASP A 195 0.72 -5.09 12.98
CA ASP A 195 -0.09 -5.21 11.76
C ASP A 195 0.43 -6.31 10.82
N PHE A 196 1.76 -6.42 10.65
CA PHE A 196 2.38 -7.48 9.85
C PHE A 196 2.63 -8.78 10.63
N GLU A 197 2.23 -8.85 11.90
CA GLU A 197 2.50 -9.97 12.80
C GLU A 197 3.99 -10.38 12.81
N ALA A 198 4.88 -9.38 12.72
CA ALA A 198 6.31 -9.58 12.56
C ALA A 198 6.98 -9.88 13.89
N SER A 199 8.02 -10.71 13.84
CA SER A 199 8.92 -10.99 14.97
C SER A 199 10.34 -10.46 14.74
N ALA A 200 10.64 -9.98 13.53
CA ALA A 200 11.89 -9.33 13.19
C ALA A 200 11.72 -8.28 12.10
N MET A 201 12.70 -7.40 11.98
CA MET A 201 12.84 -6.49 10.85
C MET A 201 14.29 -6.30 10.42
N VAL A 202 14.51 -6.17 9.11
CA VAL A 202 15.78 -5.76 8.53
C VAL A 202 15.65 -4.30 8.09
N VAL A 203 16.48 -3.43 8.67
CA VAL A 203 16.55 -2.01 8.32
C VAL A 203 17.78 -1.78 7.46
N VAL A 204 17.56 -1.52 6.18
CA VAL A 204 18.61 -1.21 5.20
C VAL A 204 18.92 0.28 5.26
N HIS A 205 20.13 0.63 5.69
CA HIS A 205 20.61 2.02 5.78
C HIS A 205 21.44 2.46 4.57
N ASP A 206 22.01 1.52 3.79
CA ASP A 206 22.57 1.81 2.46
C ASP A 206 21.68 1.23 1.36
N CYS A 207 20.59 1.94 1.08
CA CYS A 207 19.61 1.55 0.06
C CYS A 207 20.21 1.47 -1.34
N GLY A 208 21.27 2.25 -1.63
CA GLY A 208 21.93 2.26 -2.93
C GLY A 208 22.69 0.96 -3.18
N THR A 209 23.48 0.50 -2.20
CA THR A 209 24.19 -0.77 -2.31
C THR A 209 23.22 -1.96 -2.29
N PHE A 210 22.20 -1.94 -1.43
CA PHE A 210 21.17 -2.98 -1.40
C PHE A 210 20.43 -3.11 -2.74
N SER A 211 19.93 -2.00 -3.28
CA SER A 211 19.19 -2.01 -4.55
C SER A 211 20.04 -2.50 -5.72
N ARG A 212 21.33 -2.14 -5.78
CA ARG A 212 22.27 -2.69 -6.78
C ARG A 212 22.49 -4.19 -6.61
N LYS A 213 22.77 -4.67 -5.39
CA LYS A 213 22.97 -6.10 -5.08
C LYS A 213 21.73 -6.91 -5.48
N LEU A 214 20.54 -6.45 -5.10
CA LEU A 214 19.26 -7.11 -5.42
C LEU A 214 18.93 -7.08 -6.91
N SER A 215 19.07 -5.93 -7.56
CA SER A 215 18.77 -5.80 -9.00
C SER A 215 19.66 -6.69 -9.84
N ARG A 216 20.95 -6.81 -9.49
CA ARG A 216 21.88 -7.69 -10.18
C ARG A 216 21.44 -9.15 -10.08
N ALA A 217 21.22 -9.65 -8.86
CA ALA A 217 20.88 -11.06 -8.64
C ALA A 217 19.54 -11.46 -9.31
N ILE A 218 18.56 -10.56 -9.29
CA ILE A 218 17.27 -10.82 -9.96
C ILE A 218 17.44 -10.82 -11.48
N ARG A 219 18.19 -9.87 -12.06
CA ARG A 219 18.45 -9.81 -13.51
C ARG A 219 19.22 -11.02 -14.02
N GLU A 220 20.16 -11.53 -13.24
CA GLU A 220 20.87 -12.78 -13.56
C GLU A 220 19.93 -13.98 -13.69
N GLN A 221 18.81 -13.98 -12.96
CA GLN A 221 17.83 -15.07 -12.96
C GLN A 221 16.71 -14.88 -13.99
N LEU A 222 16.20 -13.65 -14.16
CA LEU A 222 15.04 -13.36 -15.02
C LEU A 222 15.44 -12.85 -16.43
N GLY A 223 16.66 -12.38 -16.61
CA GLY A 223 17.16 -11.90 -17.90
C GLY A 223 16.48 -10.63 -18.41
N ASP A 224 16.55 -10.40 -19.73
CA ASP A 224 16.06 -9.18 -20.36
C ASP A 224 14.57 -9.24 -20.76
N ASP A 225 13.88 -10.35 -20.50
CA ASP A 225 12.45 -10.53 -20.80
C ASP A 225 11.53 -9.77 -19.83
N TYR A 226 12.11 -9.11 -18.82
CA TYR A 226 11.40 -8.36 -17.78
C TYR A 226 11.77 -6.89 -17.80
N THR A 227 10.82 -6.06 -17.40
CA THR A 227 11.04 -4.65 -17.06
C THR A 227 11.19 -4.52 -15.55
N TYR A 228 12.25 -3.84 -15.11
CA TYR A 228 12.63 -3.71 -13.70
C TYR A 228 12.42 -2.29 -13.21
N MET A 229 11.65 -2.09 -12.14
CA MET A 229 11.35 -0.75 -11.61
C MET A 229 11.44 -0.71 -10.09
N TRP A 230 12.19 0.27 -9.58
CA TRP A 230 12.20 0.66 -8.17
C TRP A 230 11.32 1.89 -8.00
N ILE A 231 10.19 1.77 -7.31
CA ILE A 231 9.21 2.85 -7.25
C ILE A 231 8.45 2.87 -5.91
N PRO A 232 8.22 4.04 -5.30
CA PRO A 232 7.27 4.17 -4.20
C PRO A 232 5.84 3.95 -4.70
N VAL A 233 5.01 3.32 -3.88
CA VAL A 233 3.60 3.06 -4.20
C VAL A 233 2.82 4.37 -4.28
N TYR A 234 1.95 4.46 -5.28
CA TYR A 234 0.97 5.52 -5.39
C TYR A 234 -0.36 5.10 -4.74
N TYR A 235 -0.69 5.71 -3.60
CA TYR A 235 -1.91 5.40 -2.86
C TYR A 235 -3.12 6.16 -3.42
N VAL A 236 -4.09 5.40 -3.95
CA VAL A 236 -5.26 5.90 -4.68
C VAL A 236 -6.47 6.00 -3.74
N ASP A 237 -7.04 7.20 -3.62
CA ASP A 237 -8.42 7.40 -3.13
C ASP A 237 -9.36 7.21 -4.34
N PRO A 238 -10.23 6.18 -4.34
CA PRO A 238 -11.08 5.87 -5.51
C PRO A 238 -11.92 7.05 -6.02
N TYR A 239 -12.25 8.00 -5.14
CA TYR A 239 -13.07 9.16 -5.48
C TYR A 239 -12.26 10.42 -5.83
N ASN A 240 -10.99 10.49 -5.43
CA ASN A 240 -10.20 11.71 -5.54
C ASN A 240 -8.71 11.40 -5.75
N PHE A 241 -8.35 11.15 -7.01
CA PHE A 241 -7.01 10.75 -7.41
C PHE A 241 -6.52 11.54 -8.63
N ASP A 242 -5.20 11.58 -8.80
CA ASP A 242 -4.55 12.03 -10.02
C ASP A 242 -4.55 10.91 -11.07
N HIS A 243 -5.36 11.10 -12.12
CA HIS A 243 -5.48 10.16 -13.24
C HIS A 243 -4.17 9.95 -14.00
N THR A 244 -3.25 10.91 -13.98
CA THR A 244 -1.97 10.81 -14.72
C THR A 244 -0.97 9.88 -14.06
N ARG A 245 -1.23 9.50 -12.80
CA ARG A 245 -0.36 8.67 -11.98
C ARG A 245 -0.90 7.26 -11.75
N LEU A 246 -2.13 6.97 -12.19
CA LEU A 246 -2.75 5.67 -12.02
C LEU A 246 -2.00 4.63 -12.87
N SER A 247 -1.70 3.50 -12.25
CA SER A 247 -1.16 2.31 -12.91
C SER A 247 -1.38 1.09 -12.04
N GLY A 248 -1.92 0.01 -12.61
CA GLY A 248 -2.18 -1.23 -11.87
C GLY A 248 -0.92 -1.89 -11.27
N HIS A 249 0.29 -1.57 -11.74
CA HIS A 249 1.52 -2.19 -11.22
C HIS A 249 2.05 -1.57 -9.92
N PHE A 250 1.85 -0.27 -9.72
CA PHE A 250 2.41 0.47 -8.58
C PHE A 250 1.40 1.34 -7.83
N SER A 251 0.12 1.26 -8.19
CA SER A 251 -0.96 1.86 -7.43
C SER A 251 -1.49 0.89 -6.39
N LYS A 252 -1.90 1.40 -5.23
CA LYS A 252 -2.51 0.61 -4.17
C LYS A 252 -3.67 1.40 -3.56
N HIS A 253 -4.68 0.72 -3.03
CA HIS A 253 -5.77 1.42 -2.35
C HIS A 253 -5.23 2.23 -1.14
N PHE A 254 -5.71 3.47 -0.94
CA PHE A 254 -5.18 4.34 0.10
C PHE A 254 -5.34 3.81 1.53
N ARG A 255 -6.23 2.83 1.76
CA ARG A 255 -6.36 2.14 3.05
C ARG A 255 -5.02 1.60 3.58
N PHE A 256 -4.08 1.29 2.68
CA PHE A 256 -2.73 0.79 3.01
C PHE A 256 -1.66 1.88 3.11
N SER A 257 -2.02 3.16 3.07
CA SER A 257 -1.02 4.25 2.93
C SER A 257 -0.06 4.37 4.11
N TYR A 258 -0.49 3.94 5.31
CA TYR A 258 0.35 3.85 6.51
C TYR A 258 1.55 2.89 6.37
N GLN A 259 1.55 2.00 5.36
CA GLN A 259 2.63 1.05 5.13
C GLN A 259 3.85 1.67 4.44
N HIS A 260 3.67 2.83 3.79
CA HIS A 260 4.72 3.56 3.07
C HIS A 260 5.56 2.66 2.16
N GLU A 261 4.87 1.91 1.32
CA GLU A 261 5.42 0.82 0.56
C GLU A 261 6.28 1.32 -0.61
N HIS A 262 7.45 0.72 -0.74
CA HIS A 262 8.36 0.86 -1.86
C HIS A 262 8.55 -0.50 -2.52
N ARG A 263 8.31 -0.56 -3.82
CA ARG A 263 8.34 -1.81 -4.60
C ARG A 263 9.57 -1.91 -5.45
N PHE A 264 10.10 -3.13 -5.55
CA PHE A 264 10.86 -3.57 -6.70
C PHE A 264 9.97 -4.47 -7.55
N LEU A 265 9.69 -4.02 -8.77
CA LEU A 265 8.78 -4.65 -9.72
C LEU A 265 9.58 -5.33 -10.83
N MET A 266 9.15 -6.53 -11.22
CA MET A 266 9.63 -7.22 -12.42
C MET A 266 8.43 -7.64 -13.25
N VAL A 267 8.16 -6.87 -14.29
CA VAL A 267 6.99 -7.01 -15.16
C VAL A 267 7.39 -7.77 -16.43
N PRO A 268 6.79 -8.94 -16.74
CA PRO A 268 7.06 -9.65 -17.99
C PRO A 268 6.74 -8.79 -19.22
N LYS A 269 7.58 -8.83 -20.24
CA LYS A 269 7.35 -8.07 -21.49
C LYS A 269 6.33 -8.72 -22.44
N ASP A 270 6.00 -9.99 -22.21
CA ASP A 270 5.17 -10.80 -23.09
C ASP A 270 3.71 -10.95 -22.62
N ASN A 271 3.27 -10.17 -21.62
CA ASN A 271 1.89 -10.18 -21.11
C ASN A 271 1.37 -11.60 -20.81
N ARG A 272 2.25 -12.46 -20.31
CA ARG A 272 1.91 -13.86 -20.01
C ARG A 272 0.87 -13.97 -18.90
N THR A 273 0.04 -15.01 -18.99
CA THR A 273 -1.02 -15.32 -18.02
C THR A 273 -0.71 -16.55 -17.17
N GLU A 274 0.43 -17.21 -17.39
CA GLU A 274 0.82 -18.35 -16.58
C GLU A 274 1.13 -17.91 -15.14
N PRO A 275 0.80 -18.74 -14.13
CA PRO A 275 1.18 -18.46 -12.75
C PRO A 275 2.70 -18.29 -12.62
N LEU A 276 3.12 -17.20 -11.98
CA LEU A 276 4.52 -16.93 -11.71
C LEU A 276 4.97 -17.64 -10.42
N PRO A 277 5.77 -18.72 -10.48
CA PRO A 277 6.21 -19.40 -9.26
C PRO A 277 7.17 -18.50 -8.47
N PRO A 278 7.09 -18.49 -7.12
CA PRO A 278 8.04 -17.76 -6.32
C PRO A 278 9.44 -18.34 -6.50
N PHE A 279 10.46 -17.50 -6.39
CA PHE A 279 11.85 -17.91 -6.48
C PHE A 279 12.69 -17.20 -5.42
N PHE A 280 13.93 -17.69 -5.23
CA PHE A 280 14.88 -17.09 -4.31
C PHE A 280 16.10 -16.59 -5.05
N VAL A 281 16.60 -15.43 -4.62
CA VAL A 281 17.90 -14.91 -5.01
C VAL A 281 18.83 -14.87 -3.80
N ASN A 282 20.13 -14.90 -4.04
CA ASN A 282 21.14 -14.65 -3.03
C ASN A 282 21.92 -13.39 -3.40
N ILE A 283 21.96 -12.42 -2.48
CA ILE A 283 22.62 -11.12 -2.69
C ILE A 283 23.85 -10.92 -1.81
N GLY A 284 24.26 -11.98 -1.09
CA GLY A 284 25.29 -11.97 -0.06
C GLY A 284 24.81 -11.31 1.23
N SER A 285 25.62 -11.45 2.27
CA SER A 285 25.32 -10.87 3.59
C SER A 285 25.01 -9.37 3.52
N LEU A 286 24.09 -8.94 4.36
CA LEU A 286 23.64 -7.55 4.49
C LEU A 286 24.22 -6.84 5.71
N THR A 287 25.15 -7.47 6.42
CA THR A 287 25.77 -6.92 7.64
C THR A 287 26.52 -5.62 7.42
N ASP A 288 26.88 -5.29 6.18
CA ASP A 288 27.55 -4.05 5.77
C ASP A 288 26.58 -2.91 5.43
N VAL A 289 25.31 -3.22 5.13
CA VAL A 289 24.33 -2.26 4.57
C VAL A 289 23.02 -2.19 5.34
N ALA A 290 22.83 -3.06 6.33
CA ALA A 290 21.60 -3.17 7.10
C ALA A 290 21.85 -3.51 8.57
N THR A 291 20.80 -3.41 9.37
CA THR A 291 20.74 -3.88 10.75
C THR A 291 19.53 -4.79 10.94
N LEU A 292 19.72 -5.92 11.61
CA LEU A 292 18.66 -6.84 11.98
C LEU A 292 18.18 -6.55 13.41
N TYR A 293 16.88 -6.35 13.57
CA TYR A 293 16.21 -6.25 14.86
C TYR A 293 15.28 -7.44 15.04
N ILE A 294 15.29 -8.03 16.23
CA ILE A 294 14.49 -9.21 16.58
C ILE A 294 13.78 -8.92 17.90
N LEU A 295 12.48 -9.21 17.92
CA LEU A 295 11.67 -9.19 19.13
C LEU A 295 12.06 -10.40 20.00
N GLU A 296 12.39 -10.14 21.27
CA GLU A 296 12.73 -11.18 22.24
C GLU A 296 11.50 -11.97 22.72
#